data_AF-A0A0N0AH84-F1
#
_entry.id   AF-A0A0N0AH84-F1
#
_cell.length_a   1.000
_cell.length_b   1.000
_cell.length_c   1.000
_cell.angle_alpha   90.00
_cell.angle_beta   90.00
_cell.angle_gamma   90.00
#
_symmetry.space_group_name_H-M   'P 1'
#
loop_
_entity.id
_entity.type
_entity.pdbx_description
1 polymer ?
#
loop_
_entity_poly.entity_id
_entity_poly.type
_entity_poly.pdbx_seq_one_letter_code
_entity_poly.pdbx_strand_id
1 'polypeptide(L)'
;MPGVRALDNAVWAALDGPHAHLAERYGRAARYRPQTYAFAALADPADPAAWADLHTLVGPGTTVRVKPVERVPDGWEVLGEGEGVQLVDTALRAGPAPEAVRLGPDDVPEILGLVARTRPGPFLRRTVELGTYLGIRHHGRLVAMAGERLRLPGWTEISAVCTDPGHRGRGLATRLVRAVAAGIRDRGDTPFLHAAAGNTPAIRLYESLGFTLRRRSRVVQVRSPGTTGAGRALDVVTRSTGRTPIRPAAADGGR
;
A
#
# COMPACT_ATOMS: atom_id res chain seq x y z
N MET A 1 2.88 5.29 -27.04
CA MET A 1 3.84 4.23 -26.63
C MET A 1 3.19 3.34 -25.57
N PRO A 2 3.27 2.00 -25.70
CA PRO A 2 2.60 1.04 -24.80
C PRO A 2 2.95 1.22 -23.31
N GLY A 3 4.16 1.69 -22.99
CA GLY A 3 4.61 1.88 -21.60
C GLY A 3 3.85 2.95 -20.81
N VAL A 4 3.24 3.96 -21.46
CA VAL A 4 2.53 5.03 -20.73
C VAL A 4 1.23 4.53 -20.11
N ARG A 5 0.56 3.53 -20.71
CA ARG A 5 -0.69 2.97 -20.17
C ARG A 5 -0.46 2.17 -18.90
N ALA A 6 0.71 1.53 -18.74
CA ALA A 6 1.06 0.80 -17.53
C ALA A 6 1.04 1.70 -16.27
N LEU A 7 1.37 2.99 -16.44
CA LEU A 7 1.34 3.96 -15.35
C LEU A 7 -0.08 4.30 -14.85
N ASP A 8 -1.13 4.08 -15.66
CA ASP A 8 -2.50 4.36 -15.25
C ASP A 8 -2.98 3.40 -14.16
N ASN A 9 -2.54 2.14 -14.23
CA ASN A 9 -2.81 1.11 -13.23
C ASN A 9 -1.50 0.53 -12.67
N ALA A 10 -0.67 1.43 -12.11
CA ALA A 10 0.72 1.12 -11.80
C ALA A 10 0.92 -0.04 -10.80
N VAL A 11 0.03 -0.19 -9.82
CA VAL A 11 0.13 -1.28 -8.83
C VAL A 11 -0.18 -2.63 -9.50
N TRP A 12 -1.22 -2.68 -10.35
CA TRP A 12 -1.54 -3.88 -11.11
C TRP A 12 -0.41 -4.24 -12.07
N ALA A 13 0.04 -3.29 -12.90
CA ALA A 13 1.08 -3.54 -13.89
C ALA A 13 2.45 -3.93 -13.26
N ALA A 14 2.70 -3.55 -12.01
CA ALA A 14 3.83 -4.10 -11.25
C ALA A 14 3.58 -5.56 -10.83
N LEU A 15 2.46 -5.84 -10.16
CA LEU A 15 2.11 -7.17 -9.63
C LEU A 15 1.83 -8.23 -10.71
N ASP A 16 1.38 -7.81 -11.89
CA ASP A 16 1.17 -8.64 -13.08
C ASP A 16 2.42 -8.74 -13.96
N GLY A 17 3.47 -7.99 -13.63
CA GLY A 17 4.70 -7.90 -14.40
C GLY A 17 5.94 -8.13 -13.53
N PRO A 18 6.90 -7.17 -13.46
CA PRO A 18 8.18 -7.38 -12.78
C PRO A 18 8.08 -7.81 -11.31
N HIS A 19 6.98 -7.48 -10.61
CA HIS A 19 6.77 -7.84 -9.21
C HIS A 19 5.88 -9.09 -9.04
N ALA A 20 5.65 -9.89 -10.08
CA ALA A 20 4.85 -11.13 -9.98
C ALA A 20 5.36 -12.09 -8.89
N HIS A 21 6.68 -12.15 -8.68
CA HIS A 21 7.31 -12.95 -7.61
C HIS A 21 7.03 -12.45 -6.17
N LEU A 22 6.50 -11.24 -6.03
CA LEU A 22 6.10 -10.62 -4.75
C LEU A 22 4.58 -10.62 -4.56
N ALA A 23 3.82 -11.05 -5.56
CA ALA A 23 2.38 -10.97 -5.60
C ALA A 23 1.72 -12.20 -4.97
N GLU A 24 0.63 -11.98 -4.25
CA GLU A 24 -0.44 -12.96 -4.05
C GLU A 24 -1.55 -12.62 -5.06
N ARG A 25 -2.02 -13.60 -5.84
CA ARG A 25 -2.94 -13.36 -6.96
C ARG A 25 -4.12 -14.33 -6.94
N TYR A 26 -5.28 -13.84 -7.35
CA TYR A 26 -6.46 -14.64 -7.62
C TYR A 26 -7.26 -13.95 -8.73
N GLY A 27 -7.48 -14.63 -9.85
CA GLY A 27 -8.19 -14.07 -11.01
C GLY A 27 -7.67 -12.70 -11.43
N ARG A 28 -8.57 -11.71 -11.43
CA ARG A 28 -8.34 -10.30 -11.80
C ARG A 28 -7.87 -9.42 -10.62
N ALA A 29 -7.48 -10.03 -9.50
CA ALA A 29 -6.99 -9.32 -8.32
C ALA A 29 -5.59 -9.80 -7.90
N ALA A 30 -4.84 -8.86 -7.33
CA ALA A 30 -3.51 -9.12 -6.79
C ALA A 30 -3.27 -8.26 -5.54
N ARG A 31 -2.38 -8.69 -4.66
CA ARG A 31 -1.85 -7.86 -3.58
C ARG A 31 -0.38 -8.13 -3.35
N TYR A 32 0.31 -7.14 -2.81
CA TYR A 32 1.60 -7.37 -2.18
C TYR A 32 1.41 -8.09 -0.85
N ARG A 33 2.41 -8.88 -0.45
CA ARG A 33 2.46 -9.51 0.87
C ARG A 33 2.38 -8.45 1.99
N PRO A 34 1.71 -8.72 3.12
CA PRO A 34 1.40 -7.71 4.14
C PRO A 34 2.59 -6.93 4.72
N GLN A 35 3.81 -7.49 4.70
CA GLN A 35 5.01 -6.83 5.23
C GLN A 35 5.85 -6.10 4.16
N THR A 36 5.47 -6.20 2.88
CA THR A 36 6.23 -5.64 1.75
C THR A 36 5.66 -4.29 1.32
N TYR A 37 4.38 -4.25 0.96
CA TYR A 37 3.67 -3.01 0.60
C TYR A 37 2.17 -3.21 0.85
N ALA A 38 1.51 -2.30 1.55
CA ALA A 38 0.11 -2.48 1.96
C ALA A 38 -0.91 -2.11 0.84
N PHE A 39 -0.67 -2.54 -0.39
CA PHE A 39 -1.55 -2.28 -1.54
C PHE A 39 -2.01 -3.57 -2.22
N ALA A 40 -3.30 -3.60 -2.53
CA ALA A 40 -3.90 -4.49 -3.50
C ALA A 40 -4.09 -3.75 -4.84
N ALA A 41 -4.32 -4.52 -5.89
CA ALA A 41 -4.54 -4.06 -7.24
C ALA A 41 -5.62 -4.91 -7.93
N LEU A 42 -6.32 -4.28 -8.85
CA LEU A 42 -7.36 -4.85 -9.68
C LEU A 42 -6.93 -4.70 -11.13
N ALA A 43 -7.16 -5.71 -11.98
CA ALA A 43 -6.89 -5.62 -13.41
C ALA A 43 -7.62 -4.43 -14.04
N ASP A 44 -8.91 -4.31 -13.69
CA ASP A 44 -9.74 -3.16 -13.96
C ASP A 44 -10.54 -2.79 -12.70
N PRO A 45 -10.26 -1.63 -12.06
CA PRO A 45 -11.02 -1.17 -10.90
C PRO A 45 -12.49 -0.85 -11.17
N ALA A 46 -12.91 -0.70 -12.43
CA ALA A 46 -14.30 -0.49 -12.80
C ALA A 46 -15.08 -1.81 -12.97
N ASP A 47 -14.39 -2.95 -13.06
CA ASP A 47 -15.00 -4.28 -13.23
C ASP A 47 -15.41 -4.88 -11.87
N PRO A 48 -16.71 -5.12 -11.62
CA PRO A 48 -17.17 -5.77 -10.40
C PRO A 48 -16.57 -7.16 -10.17
N ALA A 49 -16.22 -7.90 -11.24
CA ALA A 49 -15.62 -9.22 -11.12
C ALA A 49 -14.20 -9.13 -10.51
N ALA A 50 -13.45 -8.07 -10.79
CA ALA A 50 -12.14 -7.85 -10.17
C ALA A 50 -12.27 -7.62 -8.66
N TRP A 51 -13.32 -6.92 -8.21
CA TRP A 51 -13.60 -6.74 -6.80
C TRP A 51 -14.05 -8.04 -6.11
N ALA A 52 -14.81 -8.89 -6.78
CA ALA A 52 -15.18 -10.22 -6.28
C ALA A 52 -13.94 -11.13 -6.13
N ASP A 53 -13.03 -11.10 -7.11
CA ASP A 53 -11.75 -11.80 -7.04
C ASP A 53 -10.88 -11.26 -5.89
N LEU A 54 -10.89 -9.94 -5.67
CA LEU A 54 -10.18 -9.32 -4.56
C LEU A 54 -10.75 -9.75 -3.21
N HIS A 55 -12.08 -9.81 -3.07
CA HIS A 55 -12.74 -10.32 -1.86
C HIS A 55 -12.30 -11.76 -1.57
N THR A 56 -12.29 -12.62 -2.61
CA THR A 56 -11.82 -14.00 -2.49
C THR A 56 -10.35 -14.07 -2.08
N LEU A 57 -9.49 -13.23 -2.67
CA LEU A 57 -8.05 -13.16 -2.37
C LEU A 57 -7.75 -12.73 -0.93
N VAL A 58 -8.46 -11.72 -0.43
CA VAL A 58 -8.15 -11.11 0.89
C VAL A 58 -8.95 -11.72 2.02
N GLY A 59 -10.04 -12.43 1.72
CA GLY A 59 -10.99 -12.96 2.69
C GLY A 59 -11.90 -11.87 3.28
N PRO A 60 -12.87 -12.26 4.12
CA PRO A 60 -13.85 -11.34 4.70
C PRO A 60 -13.24 -10.38 5.73
N GLY A 61 -13.78 -9.17 5.84
CA GLY A 61 -13.42 -8.19 6.89
C GLY A 61 -11.99 -7.65 6.82
N THR A 62 -11.27 -7.91 5.74
CA THR A 62 -9.86 -7.57 5.59
C THR A 62 -9.70 -6.17 5.02
N THR A 63 -8.80 -5.39 5.61
CA THR A 63 -8.52 -4.02 5.17
C THR A 63 -7.37 -3.99 4.16
N VAL A 64 -7.59 -3.36 3.01
CA VAL A 64 -6.59 -3.16 1.96
C VAL A 64 -6.62 -1.74 1.40
N ARG A 65 -5.52 -1.30 0.79
CA ARG A 65 -5.49 -0.06 0.01
C ARG A 65 -5.49 -0.38 -1.47
N VAL A 66 -6.25 0.37 -2.26
CA VAL A 66 -6.34 0.19 -3.71
C VAL A 66 -6.14 1.54 -4.40
N LYS A 67 -5.37 1.55 -5.49
CA LYS A 67 -5.23 2.71 -6.37
C LYS A 67 -4.87 2.30 -7.81
N PRO A 68 -5.33 3.05 -8.82
CA PRO A 68 -6.39 4.06 -8.73
C PRO A 68 -7.75 3.40 -8.47
N VAL A 69 -8.70 4.12 -7.87
CA VAL A 69 -10.10 3.69 -7.77
C VAL A 69 -11.02 4.89 -7.91
N GLU A 70 -11.93 4.84 -8.89
CA GLU A 70 -12.95 5.88 -9.05
C GLU A 70 -14.17 5.59 -8.17
N ARG A 71 -14.72 4.39 -8.28
CA ARG A 71 -15.88 3.92 -7.50
C ARG A 71 -15.53 2.65 -6.74
N VAL A 72 -16.00 2.58 -5.50
CA VAL A 72 -15.94 1.37 -4.68
C VAL A 72 -17.33 0.70 -4.77
N PRO A 73 -17.43 -0.60 -5.08
CA PRO A 73 -18.71 -1.30 -5.14
C PRO A 73 -19.41 -1.37 -3.78
N ASP A 74 -20.73 -1.56 -3.81
CA ASP A 74 -21.52 -1.78 -2.60
C ASP A 74 -21.03 -2.99 -1.80
N GLY A 75 -21.21 -2.92 -0.48
CA GLY A 75 -20.75 -3.95 0.46
C GLY A 75 -19.29 -3.81 0.92
N TRP A 76 -18.46 -3.07 0.19
CA TRP A 76 -17.14 -2.66 0.68
C TRP A 76 -17.26 -1.39 1.53
N GLU A 77 -16.68 -1.41 2.72
CA GLU A 77 -16.67 -0.24 3.60
C GLU A 77 -15.44 0.62 3.30
N VAL A 78 -15.64 1.90 2.98
CA VAL A 78 -14.54 2.85 2.79
C VAL A 78 -14.11 3.38 4.17
N LEU A 79 -12.90 3.03 4.59
CA LEU A 79 -12.33 3.45 5.88
C LEU A 79 -11.57 4.78 5.79
N GLY A 80 -11.14 5.13 4.59
CA GLY A 80 -10.42 6.37 4.34
C GLY A 80 -10.09 6.53 2.86
N GLU A 81 -9.86 7.78 2.48
CA GLU A 81 -9.51 8.12 1.11
C GLU A 81 -8.48 9.24 1.07
N GLY A 82 -7.84 9.38 -0.08
CA GLY A 82 -6.95 10.49 -0.38
C GLY A 82 -6.66 10.58 -1.86
N GLU A 83 -6.02 11.67 -2.24
CA GLU A 83 -5.58 11.89 -3.61
C GLU A 83 -4.05 11.74 -3.70
N GLY A 84 -3.59 10.93 -4.64
CA GLY A 84 -2.21 10.85 -5.05
C GLY A 84 -1.97 11.61 -6.35
N VAL A 85 -0.79 12.20 -6.48
CA VAL A 85 -0.26 12.69 -7.75
C VAL A 85 0.80 11.74 -8.27
N GLN A 86 0.84 11.52 -9.58
CA GLN A 86 1.87 10.79 -10.27
C GLN A 86 2.67 11.77 -11.12
N LEU A 87 3.99 11.77 -10.96
CA LEU A 87 4.91 12.57 -11.75
C LEU A 87 5.88 11.65 -12.50
N VAL A 88 6.22 12.02 -13.73
CA VAL A 88 7.15 11.28 -14.60
C VAL A 88 8.38 12.12 -14.90
N ASP A 89 9.52 11.46 -15.07
CA ASP A 89 10.75 12.10 -15.50
C ASP A 89 10.61 12.61 -16.94
N THR A 90 10.79 13.92 -17.13
CA THR A 90 10.78 14.57 -18.46
C THR A 90 12.08 15.33 -18.74
N ALA A 91 12.80 15.75 -17.69
CA ALA A 91 14.02 16.55 -17.79
C ALA A 91 15.00 16.29 -16.62
N LEU A 92 14.84 15.18 -15.88
CA LEU A 92 15.67 14.93 -14.70
C LEU A 92 17.14 14.82 -15.08
N ARG A 93 17.98 15.54 -14.34
CA ARG A 93 19.44 15.37 -14.41
C ARG A 93 19.87 14.33 -13.39
N ALA A 94 19.83 13.06 -13.80
CA ALA A 94 20.35 11.95 -13.00
C ALA A 94 21.87 12.07 -12.82
N GLY A 95 22.39 11.55 -11.71
CA GLY A 95 23.81 11.57 -11.41
C GLY A 95 24.13 10.88 -10.10
N PRO A 96 25.38 10.42 -9.90
CA PRO A 96 25.75 9.66 -8.72
C PRO A 96 25.72 10.51 -7.45
N ALA A 97 25.62 9.83 -6.30
CA ALA A 97 25.88 10.39 -4.97
C ALA A 97 26.98 9.54 -4.33
N PRO A 98 28.26 9.88 -4.48
CA PRO A 98 29.39 9.07 -4.00
C PRO A 98 29.36 8.79 -2.50
N GLU A 99 28.74 9.67 -1.71
CA GLU A 99 28.57 9.50 -0.27
C GLU A 99 27.42 8.55 0.12
N ALA A 100 26.57 8.17 -0.84
CA ALA A 100 25.43 7.32 -0.59
C ALA A 100 25.84 5.85 -0.55
N VAL A 101 25.36 5.14 0.47
CA VAL A 101 25.56 3.70 0.62
C VAL A 101 24.29 2.95 0.27
N ARG A 102 24.44 1.74 -0.28
CA ARG A 102 23.31 0.84 -0.51
C ARG A 102 22.78 0.34 0.83
N LEU A 103 21.47 0.43 1.02
CA LEU A 103 20.77 -0.08 2.19
C LEU A 103 20.15 -1.44 1.88
N GLY A 104 20.19 -2.36 2.84
CA GLY A 104 19.68 -3.71 2.72
C GLY A 104 18.86 -4.17 3.95
N PRO A 105 18.57 -5.48 4.04
CA PRO A 105 17.82 -6.06 5.17
C PRO A 105 18.42 -5.76 6.54
N ASP A 106 19.75 -5.68 6.65
CA ASP A 106 20.44 -5.41 7.92
C ASP A 106 20.24 -3.95 8.40
N ASP A 107 19.93 -3.02 7.49
CA ASP A 107 19.65 -1.62 7.80
C ASP A 107 18.20 -1.37 8.23
N VAL A 108 17.31 -2.37 8.16
CA VAL A 108 15.86 -2.21 8.43
C VAL A 108 15.57 -1.55 9.78
N PRO A 109 16.22 -1.92 10.91
CA PRO A 109 15.98 -1.23 12.18
C PRO A 109 16.22 0.28 12.10
N GLU A 110 17.27 0.69 11.38
CA GLU A 110 17.64 2.09 11.25
C GLU A 110 16.77 2.85 10.23
N ILE A 111 16.42 2.19 9.12
CA ILE A 111 15.43 2.70 8.16
C ILE A 111 14.11 2.99 8.87
N LEU A 112 13.60 2.04 9.65
CA LEU A 112 12.36 2.23 10.41
C LEU A 112 12.48 3.36 11.44
N GLY A 113 13.66 3.50 12.07
CA GLY A 113 13.95 4.64 12.94
C GLY A 113 13.85 5.98 12.22
N LEU A 114 14.43 6.11 11.01
CA LEU A 114 14.34 7.33 10.20
C LEU A 114 12.90 7.57 9.71
N VAL A 115 12.20 6.53 9.26
CA VAL A 115 10.80 6.58 8.82
C VAL A 115 9.89 7.08 9.93
N ALA A 116 10.06 6.60 11.17
CA ALA A 116 9.24 7.04 12.31
C ALA A 116 9.35 8.55 12.56
N ARG A 117 10.56 9.12 12.41
CA ARG A 117 10.82 10.56 12.60
C ARG A 117 10.40 11.44 11.41
N THR A 118 10.33 10.88 10.21
CA THR A 118 10.14 11.67 8.96
C THR A 118 8.82 11.43 8.27
N ARG A 119 8.14 10.31 8.55
CA ARG A 119 6.85 9.89 8.02
C ARG A 119 6.69 10.08 6.49
N PRO A 120 7.59 9.52 5.66
CA PRO A 120 7.56 9.71 4.19
C PRO A 120 6.44 8.94 3.47
N GLY A 121 5.61 8.20 4.22
CA GLY A 121 4.67 7.23 3.71
C GLY A 121 4.92 5.85 4.32
N PRO A 122 4.09 4.85 3.97
CA PRO A 122 4.22 3.51 4.54
C PRO A 122 5.56 2.88 4.15
N PHE A 123 6.29 2.44 5.16
CA PHE A 123 7.48 1.60 5.04
C PHE A 123 7.35 0.47 6.06
N LEU A 124 7.46 -0.76 5.61
CA LEU A 124 7.27 -1.98 6.38
C LEU A 124 8.58 -2.77 6.40
N ARG A 125 8.65 -3.81 7.23
CA ARG A 125 9.87 -4.59 7.47
C ARG A 125 10.50 -5.14 6.19
N ARG A 126 9.68 -5.53 5.19
CA ARG A 126 10.14 -6.10 3.92
C ARG A 126 10.05 -5.13 2.75
N THR A 127 9.73 -3.85 2.99
CA THR A 127 9.66 -2.84 1.92
C THR A 127 11.02 -2.62 1.24
N VAL A 128 12.12 -2.84 1.96
CA VAL A 128 13.48 -2.78 1.40
C VAL A 128 13.72 -3.79 0.27
N GLU A 129 12.92 -4.86 0.19
CA GLU A 129 13.03 -5.89 -0.85
C GLU A 129 12.42 -5.46 -2.20
N LEU A 130 11.70 -4.32 -2.25
CA LEU A 130 11.05 -3.84 -3.47
C LEU A 130 12.03 -3.30 -4.53
N GLY A 131 13.28 -3.05 -4.17
CA GLY A 131 14.30 -2.59 -5.09
C GLY A 131 15.51 -1.99 -4.38
N THR A 132 16.25 -1.14 -5.09
CA THR A 132 17.44 -0.50 -4.53
C THR A 132 17.07 0.65 -3.60
N TYR A 133 17.70 0.69 -2.42
CA TYR A 133 17.64 1.80 -1.48
C TYR A 133 19.04 2.38 -1.28
N LEU A 134 19.13 3.71 -1.27
CA LEU A 134 20.34 4.46 -1.02
C LEU A 134 20.15 5.31 0.24
N GLY A 135 21.19 5.38 1.08
CA GLY A 135 21.19 6.13 2.32
C GLY A 135 22.43 7.00 2.45
N ILE A 136 22.29 8.14 3.14
CA ILE A 136 23.43 8.98 3.55
C ILE A 136 23.53 8.95 5.07
N ARG A 137 24.73 8.66 5.57
CA ARG A 137 25.04 8.61 7.00
C ARG A 137 25.79 9.88 7.45
N HIS A 138 25.55 10.30 8.68
CA HIS A 138 26.30 11.36 9.37
C HIS A 138 26.64 10.88 10.77
N HIS A 139 27.93 10.85 11.12
CA HIS A 139 28.45 10.25 12.35
C HIS A 139 27.91 8.82 12.59
N GLY A 140 27.95 7.98 11.56
CA GLY A 140 27.47 6.59 11.62
C GLY A 140 25.96 6.42 11.53
N ARG A 141 25.15 7.47 11.73
CA ARG A 141 23.67 7.41 11.73
C ARG A 141 23.09 7.75 10.36
N LEU A 142 22.10 7.01 9.90
CA LEU A 142 21.31 7.28 8.70
C LEU A 142 20.47 8.56 8.89
N VAL A 143 20.76 9.55 8.05
CA VAL A 143 20.11 10.88 8.11
C VAL A 143 19.26 11.20 6.89
N ALA A 144 19.44 10.48 5.78
CA ALA A 144 18.58 10.60 4.61
C ALA A 144 18.55 9.29 3.83
N MET A 145 17.44 9.00 3.15
CA MET A 145 17.34 7.88 2.22
C MET A 145 16.38 8.18 1.07
N ALA A 146 16.54 7.43 -0.01
CA ALA A 146 15.56 7.27 -1.08
C ALA A 146 15.72 5.86 -1.66
N GLY A 147 14.69 5.34 -2.31
CA GLY A 147 14.81 4.05 -2.96
C GLY A 147 13.68 3.79 -3.95
N GLU A 148 13.49 2.53 -4.26
CA GLU A 148 12.56 2.07 -5.30
C GLU A 148 11.32 1.41 -4.69
N ARG A 149 10.18 1.45 -5.39
CA ARG A 149 8.94 0.82 -4.89
C ARG A 149 8.18 0.00 -5.91
N LEU A 150 7.61 0.60 -6.94
CA LEU A 150 6.95 -0.12 -8.02
C LEU A 150 7.90 -0.24 -9.22
N ARG A 151 8.03 -1.44 -9.77
CA ARG A 151 8.66 -1.66 -11.08
C ARG A 151 7.64 -2.23 -12.05
N LEU A 152 7.54 -1.60 -13.21
CA LEU A 152 6.65 -1.94 -14.31
C LEU A 152 7.49 -2.11 -15.58
N PRO A 153 6.95 -2.67 -16.67
CA PRO A 153 7.67 -2.73 -17.93
C PRO A 153 8.14 -1.34 -18.38
N GLY A 154 9.46 -1.10 -18.36
CA GLY A 154 10.11 0.15 -18.75
C GLY A 154 10.04 1.30 -17.73
N TRP A 155 9.55 1.06 -16.52
CA TRP A 155 9.39 2.10 -15.49
C TRP A 155 9.80 1.62 -14.11
N THR A 156 10.48 2.48 -13.34
CA THR A 156 10.68 2.26 -11.90
C THR A 156 10.30 3.49 -11.09
N GLU A 157 9.61 3.26 -9.98
CA GLU A 157 9.16 4.29 -9.06
C GLU A 157 10.24 4.67 -8.06
N ILE A 158 10.56 5.97 -7.96
CA ILE A 158 11.31 6.54 -6.84
C ILE A 158 10.35 6.75 -5.66
N SER A 159 10.77 6.31 -4.48
CA SER A 159 9.97 6.22 -3.27
C SER A 159 10.82 6.46 -2.02
N ALA A 160 10.14 6.56 -0.87
CA ALA A 160 10.72 6.64 0.47
C ALA A 160 11.76 7.77 0.64
N VAL A 161 11.63 8.84 -0.13
CA VAL A 161 12.50 10.01 -0.04
C VAL A 161 12.25 10.70 1.29
N CYS A 162 13.23 10.65 2.18
CA CYS A 162 13.15 11.35 3.46
C CYS A 162 14.50 11.83 3.96
N THR A 163 14.45 12.84 4.81
CA THR A 163 15.62 13.44 5.45
C THR A 163 15.26 13.81 6.88
N ASP A 164 16.11 13.38 7.80
CA ASP A 164 16.06 13.70 9.22
C ASP A 164 15.93 15.22 9.42
N PRO A 165 15.02 15.71 10.29
CA PRO A 165 14.74 17.14 10.42
C PRO A 165 15.98 18.02 10.65
N GLY A 166 16.94 17.55 11.46
CA GLY A 166 18.19 18.28 11.74
C GLY A 166 19.18 18.36 10.57
N HIS A 167 18.90 17.65 9.47
CA HIS A 167 19.76 17.53 8.29
C HIS A 167 19.10 18.08 7.01
N ARG A 168 17.91 18.67 7.11
CA ARG A 168 17.21 19.32 5.99
C ARG A 168 17.94 20.57 5.51
N GLY A 169 17.60 21.05 4.33
CA GLY A 169 18.22 22.24 3.71
C GLY A 169 19.62 22.01 3.13
N ARG A 170 20.18 20.79 3.23
CA ARG A 170 21.53 20.45 2.76
C ARG A 170 21.57 19.75 1.39
N GLY A 171 20.45 19.73 0.68
CA GLY A 171 20.31 19.08 -0.65
C GLY A 171 20.36 17.55 -0.66
N LEU A 172 20.25 16.87 0.50
CA LEU A 172 20.37 15.41 0.61
C LEU A 172 19.32 14.66 -0.21
N ALA A 173 18.04 15.06 -0.10
CA ALA A 173 16.96 14.46 -0.88
C ALA A 173 17.20 14.59 -2.40
N THR A 174 17.64 15.75 -2.86
CA THR A 174 17.98 15.99 -4.27
C THR A 174 19.06 15.04 -4.76
N ARG A 175 20.17 14.90 -4.01
CA ARG A 175 21.27 14.01 -4.40
C ARG A 175 20.82 12.55 -4.46
N LEU A 176 20.06 12.10 -3.46
CA LEU A 176 19.53 10.75 -3.40
C LEU A 176 18.54 10.46 -4.54
N VAL A 177 17.61 11.38 -4.86
CA VAL A 177 16.68 11.21 -6.00
C VAL A 177 17.44 11.09 -7.32
N ARG A 178 18.46 11.93 -7.54
CA ARG A 178 19.30 11.87 -8.75
C ARG A 178 20.09 10.57 -8.85
N ALA A 179 20.61 10.05 -7.73
CA ALA A 179 21.36 8.81 -7.67
C ALA A 179 20.48 7.58 -7.92
N VAL A 180 19.29 7.54 -7.30
CA VAL A 180 18.32 6.47 -7.58
C VAL A 180 17.90 6.53 -9.06
N ALA A 181 17.64 7.72 -9.60
CA ALA A 181 17.31 7.88 -11.02
C ALA A 181 18.43 7.44 -11.97
N ALA A 182 19.70 7.66 -11.61
CA ALA A 182 20.84 7.17 -12.39
C ALA A 182 20.80 5.64 -12.45
N GLY A 183 20.66 4.97 -11.31
CA GLY A 183 20.53 3.51 -11.26
C GLY A 183 19.30 2.98 -12.01
N ILE A 184 18.19 3.74 -12.05
CA ILE A 184 16.99 3.42 -12.86
C ILE A 184 17.29 3.47 -14.36
N ARG A 185 17.99 4.52 -14.82
CA ARG A 185 18.33 4.72 -16.24
C ARG A 185 19.38 3.74 -16.74
N ASP A 186 20.37 3.42 -15.91
CA ASP A 186 21.47 2.51 -16.27
C ASP A 186 20.96 1.10 -16.64
N ARG A 187 19.80 0.70 -16.11
CA ARG A 187 19.13 -0.58 -16.43
C ARG A 187 18.01 -0.45 -17.47
N GLY A 188 17.84 0.71 -18.09
CA GLY A 188 16.89 0.96 -19.18
C GLY A 188 15.46 1.29 -18.77
N ASP A 189 15.19 1.52 -17.48
CA ASP A 189 13.87 1.94 -16.99
C ASP A 189 13.76 3.49 -16.96
N THR A 190 12.54 4.01 -17.05
CA THR A 190 12.27 5.45 -16.88
C THR A 190 11.80 5.74 -15.44
N PRO A 191 12.37 6.74 -14.75
CA PRO A 191 11.91 7.12 -13.42
C PRO A 191 10.52 7.75 -13.43
N PHE A 192 9.72 7.39 -12.43
CA PHE A 192 8.49 8.11 -12.08
C PHE A 192 8.33 8.10 -10.56
N LEU A 193 7.33 8.80 -10.03
CA LEU A 193 7.03 8.77 -8.60
C LEU A 193 5.57 9.10 -8.31
N HIS A 194 5.12 8.71 -7.12
CA HIS A 194 3.89 9.20 -6.53
C HIS A 194 4.16 10.02 -5.27
N ALA A 195 3.38 11.07 -5.07
CA ALA A 195 3.27 11.82 -3.83
C ALA A 195 1.80 11.95 -3.40
N ALA A 196 1.55 12.21 -2.13
CA ALA A 196 0.22 12.66 -1.71
C ALA A 196 -0.04 14.06 -2.29
N ALA A 197 -1.24 14.32 -2.81
CA ALA A 197 -1.57 15.58 -3.47
C ALA A 197 -1.39 16.81 -2.55
N GLY A 198 -1.58 16.64 -1.24
CA GLY A 198 -1.34 17.68 -0.23
C GLY A 198 0.14 17.90 0.12
N ASN A 199 1.06 17.06 -0.34
CA ASN A 199 2.49 17.21 -0.05
C ASN A 199 3.16 18.19 -1.04
N THR A 200 2.71 19.44 -1.02
CA THR A 200 3.19 20.50 -1.91
C THR A 200 4.71 20.75 -1.83
N PRO A 201 5.40 20.63 -0.67
CA PRO A 201 6.85 20.79 -0.64
C PRO A 201 7.59 19.70 -1.43
N ALA A 202 7.15 18.44 -1.32
CA ALA A 202 7.76 17.35 -2.09
C ALA A 202 7.46 17.48 -3.59
N ILE A 203 6.23 17.85 -3.95
CA ILE A 203 5.84 18.05 -5.35
C ILE A 203 6.73 19.13 -6.00
N ARG A 204 6.89 20.29 -5.36
CA ARG A 204 7.76 21.37 -5.85
C ARG A 204 9.21 20.94 -5.99
N LEU A 205 9.72 20.15 -5.03
CA LEU A 205 11.05 19.55 -5.14
C LEU A 205 11.14 18.70 -6.40
N TYR A 206 10.24 17.74 -6.61
CA TYR A 206 10.28 16.86 -7.78
C TYR A 206 10.15 17.63 -9.10
N GLU A 207 9.27 18.63 -9.17
CA GLU A 207 9.14 19.50 -10.35
C GLU A 207 10.46 20.24 -10.65
N SER A 208 11.08 20.85 -9.63
CA SER A 208 12.39 21.51 -9.78
C SER A 208 13.52 20.58 -10.21
N LEU A 209 13.38 19.27 -9.96
CA LEU A 209 14.35 18.27 -10.37
C LEU A 209 14.15 17.83 -11.83
N GLY A 210 13.03 18.15 -12.46
CA GLY A 210 12.72 17.78 -13.84
C GLY A 210 11.65 16.69 -13.98
N PHE A 211 10.83 16.47 -12.95
CA PHE A 211 9.61 15.67 -13.08
C PHE A 211 8.43 16.54 -13.51
N THR A 212 7.50 15.98 -14.27
CA THR A 212 6.25 16.66 -14.66
C THR A 212 5.05 15.89 -14.13
N LEU A 213 4.06 16.61 -13.59
CA LEU A 213 2.77 16.03 -13.20
C LEU A 213 2.10 15.35 -14.41
N ARG A 214 1.82 14.06 -14.26
CA ARG A 214 1.14 13.25 -15.27
C ARG A 214 -0.33 13.03 -14.93
N ARG A 215 -0.64 12.66 -13.69
CA ARG A 215 -1.99 12.21 -13.31
C ARG A 215 -2.29 12.49 -11.83
N ARG A 216 -3.56 12.76 -11.54
CA ARG A 216 -4.15 12.68 -10.19
C ARG A 216 -5.00 11.44 -10.06
N SER A 217 -4.94 10.75 -8.94
CA SER A 217 -5.67 9.49 -8.76
C SER A 217 -6.14 9.34 -7.32
N ARG A 218 -7.42 8.98 -7.18
CA ARG A 218 -8.00 8.62 -5.89
C ARG A 218 -7.40 7.30 -5.40
N VAL A 219 -7.06 7.29 -4.12
CA VAL A 219 -6.55 6.16 -3.35
C VAL A 219 -7.55 5.90 -2.23
N VAL A 220 -8.01 4.67 -2.11
CA VAL A 220 -8.96 4.28 -1.06
C VAL A 220 -8.35 3.23 -0.15
N GLN A 221 -8.69 3.30 1.13
CA GLN A 221 -8.54 2.22 2.08
C GLN A 221 -9.93 1.65 2.31
N VAL A 222 -10.10 0.37 2.02
CA VAL A 222 -11.39 -0.32 2.05
C VAL A 222 -11.31 -1.57 2.90
N ARG A 223 -12.40 -1.93 3.55
CA ARG A 223 -12.60 -3.21 4.23
C ARG A 223 -13.50 -4.08 3.36
N SER A 224 -13.04 -5.31 3.10
CA SER A 224 -13.79 -6.28 2.32
C SER A 224 -15.07 -6.70 3.04
N PRO A 225 -16.16 -6.98 2.30
CA PRO A 225 -17.39 -7.50 2.88
C PRO A 225 -17.08 -8.72 3.77
N GLY A 226 -17.67 -8.76 4.96
CA GLY A 226 -17.50 -9.87 5.87
C GLY A 226 -18.75 -10.04 6.70
N THR A 227 -19.18 -11.28 6.88
CA THR A 227 -20.33 -11.64 7.71
C THR A 227 -20.10 -11.07 9.11
N THR A 228 -20.74 -9.95 9.43
CA THR A 228 -21.15 -9.67 10.80
C THR A 228 -21.79 -10.96 11.28
N GLY A 229 -21.31 -11.53 12.39
CA GLY A 229 -21.87 -12.75 12.93
C GLY A 229 -23.36 -12.56 13.23
N ALA A 230 -24.21 -12.84 12.25
CA ALA A 230 -25.51 -13.44 12.47
C ALA A 230 -25.24 -14.91 12.83
N GLY A 231 -24.56 -15.11 13.97
CA GLY A 231 -24.82 -16.29 14.76
C GLY A 231 -26.30 -16.20 15.06
N ARG A 232 -27.08 -17.11 14.46
CA ARG A 232 -28.42 -17.45 14.88
C ARG A 232 -28.42 -17.49 16.42
N ALA A 233 -28.90 -16.43 17.06
CA ALA A 233 -29.65 -16.62 18.28
C ALA A 233 -30.86 -17.42 17.84
N LEU A 234 -30.76 -18.75 18.01
CA LEU A 234 -31.94 -19.55 18.20
C LEU A 234 -32.66 -18.89 19.38
N ASP A 235 -33.70 -18.13 19.08
CA ASP A 235 -34.73 -17.81 20.05
C ASP A 235 -35.28 -19.15 20.53
N VAL A 236 -34.71 -19.67 21.61
CA VAL A 236 -35.39 -20.64 22.46
C VAL A 236 -36.49 -19.85 23.14
N VAL A 237 -37.61 -19.71 22.43
CA VAL A 237 -38.90 -19.40 23.02
C VAL A 237 -39.30 -20.62 23.85
N THR A 238 -38.84 -20.69 25.09
CA THR A 238 -39.57 -21.45 26.11
C THR A 238 -40.80 -20.65 26.48
N ARG A 239 -41.89 -20.84 25.72
CA ARG A 239 -43.26 -20.62 26.20
C ARG A 239 -44.02 -21.93 26.14
N SER A 240 -44.11 -22.52 27.33
CA SER A 240 -45.24 -23.26 27.90
C SER A 240 -46.42 -23.52 26.95
N THR A 241 -46.63 -24.79 26.62
CA THR A 241 -47.97 -25.29 26.33
C THR A 241 -48.40 -26.15 27.51
N GLY A 242 -49.44 -25.69 28.20
CA GLY A 242 -50.00 -26.32 29.37
C GLY A 242 -50.54 -27.72 29.11
N ARG A 243 -50.55 -28.51 30.18
CA ARG A 243 -51.45 -29.66 30.31
C ARG A 243 -52.17 -29.54 31.66
N THR A 244 -53.48 -29.40 31.53
CA THR A 244 -54.56 -29.37 32.53
C THR A 244 -54.46 -30.53 33.53
N PRO A 245 -54.97 -30.38 34.78
CA PRO A 245 -54.60 -31.22 35.90
C PRO A 245 -55.42 -32.51 35.98
N ILE A 246 -54.83 -33.53 36.61
CA ILE A 246 -55.56 -34.68 37.13
C ILE A 246 -55.29 -34.75 38.64
N ARG A 247 -56.36 -34.54 39.42
CA ARG A 247 -56.53 -34.99 40.82
C ARG A 247 -57.78 -35.89 40.84
N PRO A 248 -58.05 -36.68 41.89
CA PRO A 248 -57.18 -37.16 42.96
C PRO A 248 -57.37 -38.68 43.24
N ALA A 249 -56.54 -39.25 44.12
CA ALA A 249 -56.99 -40.34 44.99
C ALA A 249 -56.30 -40.21 46.37
N ALA A 250 -57.14 -40.15 47.41
CA ALA A 250 -56.82 -40.40 48.82
C ALA A 250 -56.41 -41.88 49.01
N ALA A 251 -55.93 -42.42 50.12
CA ALA A 251 -55.77 -42.05 51.53
C ALA A 251 -54.48 -42.78 51.99
N ASP A 252 -53.78 -42.43 53.07
CA ASP A 252 -53.99 -42.78 54.50
C ASP A 252 -52.54 -42.71 55.07
N GLY A 253 -52.17 -42.30 56.28
CA GLY A 253 -52.82 -42.31 57.58
C GLY A 253 -51.75 -42.66 58.61
N GLY A 254 -51.63 -41.87 59.69
CA GLY A 254 -50.87 -42.19 60.93
C GLY A 254 -49.36 -41.90 60.89
N ARG A 255 -48.71 -41.40 61.95
CA ARG A 255 -49.10 -40.95 63.29
C ARG A 255 -48.09 -39.89 63.72
#